data_AF-A0A1W9L8A4-F1
#
_entry.id   AF-A0A1W9L8A4-F1
#
_cell.length_a   1.000
_cell.length_b   1.000
_cell.length_c   1.000
_cell.angle_alpha   90.00
_cell.angle_beta   90.00
_cell.angle_gamma   90.00
#
_symmetry.space_group_name_H-M   'P 1'
#
loop_
_entity.id
_entity.type
_entity.pdbx_description
1 polymer ?
#
loop_
_entity_poly.entity_id
_entity_poly.type
_entity_poly.pdbx_seq_one_letter_code
_entity_poly.pdbx_strand_id
1 'polypeptide(L)' 'MSSEPTHATAEVFLTAFLALPKAEKQAFIAKLFAQEEFVEDLLDIVTIEQRRDEPSRSLEDYLVGRAKHQ' A
#
# COMPACT_ATOMS: atom_id res chain seq x y z
N MET A 1 -35.80 16.59 7.77
CA MET A 1 -34.89 15.64 7.10
C MET A 1 -33.50 16.01 7.54
N SER A 2 -32.94 15.26 8.48
CA SER A 2 -31.55 15.44 8.90
C SER A 2 -30.66 15.02 7.74
N SER A 3 -29.83 15.92 7.23
CA SER A 3 -28.77 15.58 6.29
C SER A 3 -27.71 14.78 7.05
N GLU A 4 -27.71 13.47 6.89
CA GLU A 4 -26.59 12.63 7.32
C GLU A 4 -25.29 13.16 6.66
N PRO A 5 -24.17 13.29 7.41
CA PRO A 5 -22.92 13.71 6.83
C PRO A 5 -22.48 12.69 5.78
N THR A 6 -22.20 13.16 4.56
CA THR A 6 -21.66 12.31 3.50
C THR A 6 -20.23 11.91 3.91
N HIS A 7 -20.08 10.73 4.51
CA HIS A 7 -18.77 10.18 4.85
C HIS A 7 -17.97 9.99 3.55
N ALA A 8 -16.75 10.52 3.52
CA ALA A 8 -15.86 10.34 2.40
C ALA A 8 -15.43 8.86 2.34
N THR A 9 -15.80 8.14 1.27
CA THR A 9 -15.39 6.75 1.06
C THR A 9 -14.25 6.66 0.05
N ALA A 10 -13.51 5.53 0.08
CA ALA A 10 -12.43 5.27 -0.86
C ALA A 10 -12.94 5.32 -2.33
N GLU A 11 -14.15 4.84 -2.59
CA GLU A 11 -14.78 4.84 -3.91
C GLU A 11 -15.02 6.25 -4.45
N VAL A 12 -15.37 7.20 -3.58
CA VAL A 12 -15.54 8.61 -3.97
C VAL A 12 -14.20 9.20 -4.43
N PHE A 13 -13.13 8.98 -3.67
CA PHE A 13 -11.79 9.45 -4.04
C PHE A 13 -11.24 8.76 -5.28
N LEU A 14 -11.44 7.46 -5.41
CA LEU A 14 -11.02 6.70 -6.59
C LEU A 14 -11.72 7.20 -7.84
N THR A 15 -13.04 7.42 -7.77
CA THR A 15 -13.82 7.95 -8.90
C THR A 15 -13.31 9.33 -9.30
N ALA A 16 -13.09 10.22 -8.33
CA ALA A 16 -12.55 11.55 -8.59
C ALA A 16 -11.14 11.49 -9.21
N PHE A 17 -10.25 10.67 -8.66
CA PHE A 17 -8.89 10.47 -9.19
C PHE A 17 -8.92 9.93 -10.62
N LEU A 18 -9.76 8.94 -10.91
CA LEU A 18 -9.89 8.36 -12.25
C LEU A 18 -10.42 9.36 -13.29
N ALA A 19 -11.24 10.32 -12.87
CA ALA A 19 -11.75 11.40 -13.72
C ALA A 19 -10.70 12.49 -14.04
N LEU A 20 -9.58 12.55 -13.31
CA LEU A 20 -8.54 13.55 -13.55
C LEU A 20 -7.86 13.38 -14.92
N PRO A 21 -7.49 14.49 -15.59
CA PRO A 21 -6.56 14.45 -16.72
C PRO A 21 -5.22 13.82 -16.33
N LYS A 22 -4.48 13.27 -17.30
CA LYS A 22 -3.20 12.58 -17.05
C LYS A 22 -2.20 13.42 -16.24
N ALA A 23 -2.07 14.71 -16.55
CA ALA A 23 -1.15 15.61 -15.83
C ALA A 23 -1.53 15.76 -14.35
N GLU A 24 -2.82 15.89 -14.06
CA GLU A 24 -3.32 16.00 -12.69
C GLU A 24 -3.19 14.67 -11.92
N LYS A 25 -3.37 13.52 -12.59
CA LYS A 25 -3.06 12.21 -11.99
C LYS A 25 -1.59 12.12 -11.58
N GLN A 26 -0.68 12.56 -12.43
CA GLN A 26 0.76 12.56 -12.13
C GLN A 26 1.09 13.50 -10.96
N ALA A 27 0.50 14.70 -10.94
CA ALA A 27 0.66 15.64 -9.84
C ALA A 27 0.11 15.07 -8.52
N PHE A 28 -1.03 14.38 -8.56
CA PHE A 28 -1.61 13.72 -7.39
C PHE A 28 -0.69 12.61 -6.85
N ILE A 29 -0.20 11.72 -7.72
CA ILE A 29 0.74 10.66 -7.31
C ILE A 29 2.03 11.25 -6.73
N ALA A 30 2.58 12.31 -7.33
CA ALA A 30 3.77 12.98 -6.81
C ALA A 30 3.57 13.53 -5.38
N LYS A 31 2.36 14.02 -5.07
CA LYS A 31 2.01 14.46 -3.71
C LYS A 31 1.89 13.30 -2.73
N LEU A 32 1.38 12.14 -3.17
CA LEU A 32 1.36 10.93 -2.35
C LEU A 32 2.77 10.43 -2.03
N PHE A 33 3.68 10.42 -3.01
CA PHE A 33 5.09 10.04 -2.79
C PHE A 33 5.87 11.01 -1.90
N ALA A 34 5.35 12.21 -1.65
CA ALA A 34 5.92 13.12 -0.66
C ALA A 34 5.53 12.76 0.78
N GLN A 35 4.61 11.81 0.99
CA GLN A 35 4.22 11.31 2.32
C GLN A 35 5.03 10.06 2.64
N GLU A 36 5.88 10.13 3.67
CA GLU A 36 6.76 9.03 4.07
C GLU A 36 5.99 7.75 4.41
N GLU A 37 4.94 7.86 5.24
CA GLU A 37 4.07 6.74 5.63
C GLU A 37 3.46 6.03 4.41
N PHE A 38 3.02 6.78 3.39
CA PHE A 38 2.47 6.18 2.17
C PHE A 38 3.54 5.42 1.37
N VAL A 39 4.77 5.92 1.34
CA VAL A 39 5.87 5.25 0.64
C VAL A 39 6.25 3.96 1.37
N GLU A 40 6.30 3.97 2.70
CA GLU A 40 6.54 2.77 3.51
C GLU A 40 5.47 1.70 3.25
N ASP A 41 4.19 2.07 3.33
CA ASP A 41 3.07 1.16 3.04
C ASP A 41 3.17 0.57 1.63
N LEU A 42 3.53 1.39 0.64
CA LEU A 42 3.67 0.93 -0.73
C LEU A 42 4.83 -0.08 -0.88
N LEU A 43 5.94 0.14 -0.20
CA LEU A 43 7.08 -0.79 -0.21
C LEU A 43 6.71 -2.11 0.44
N ASP A 44 5.95 -2.09 1.53
CA ASP A 44 5.46 -3.29 2.21
C ASP A 44 4.53 -4.10 1.29
N ILE A 45 3.56 -3.44 0.66
CA ILE A 45 2.64 -4.09 -0.29
C ILE A 45 3.42 -4.73 -1.44
N VAL A 46 4.36 -3.99 -2.04
CA VAL A 46 5.20 -4.53 -3.14
C VAL A 46 6.02 -5.72 -2.66
N THR A 47 6.60 -5.65 -1.47
CA THR A 47 7.39 -6.74 -0.88
C THR A 47 6.53 -7.97 -0.65
N ILE A 48 5.31 -7.80 -0.13
CA ILE A 48 4.36 -8.91 0.08
C ILE A 48 3.99 -9.55 -1.25
N GLU A 49 3.62 -8.76 -2.26
CA GLU A 49 3.23 -9.30 -3.56
C GLU A 49 4.38 -10.01 -4.28
N GLN A 50 5.61 -9.47 -4.20
CA GLN A 50 6.80 -10.12 -4.77
C GLN A 50 7.09 -11.47 -4.14
N ARG A 51 6.78 -11.62 -2.86
CA ARG A 51 7.10 -12.81 -2.06
C ARG A 51 5.91 -13.73 -1.85
N ARG A 52 4.79 -13.47 -2.53
CA ARG A 52 3.51 -14.15 -2.33
C ARG A 52 3.57 -15.64 -2.62
N ASP A 53 4.39 -16.04 -3.59
CA ASP A 53 4.56 -17.43 -4.02
C ASP A 53 5.76 -18.12 -3.34
N GLU A 54 6.47 -17.43 -2.43
CA GLU A 54 7.53 -18.06 -1.66
C GLU A 54 6.91 -19.09 -0.70
N PRO A 55 7.53 -20.28 -0.56
CA PRO A 55 7.09 -21.25 0.42
C PRO A 55 7.15 -20.62 1.81
N SER A 56 6.03 -20.70 2.54
CA SER A 56 6.04 -20.33 3.93
C SER A 56 7.00 -21.24 4.70
N ARG A 57 7.69 -20.65 5.67
CA ARG A 57 8.54 -21.41 6.59
C ARG A 57 8.02 -21.24 8.00
N SER A 58 8.16 -22.29 8.81
CA SER A 58 7.86 -22.20 10.23
C SER A 58 8.83 -21.22 10.92
N LEU A 59 8.40 -20.68 12.06
CA LEU A 59 9.28 -19.82 12.86
C LEU A 59 10.49 -20.62 13.36
N GLU A 60 10.29 -21.89 13.69
CA GLU A 60 11.32 -22.82 14.13
C GLU A 60 12.38 -23.04 13.05
N ASP A 61 11.97 -23.32 11.81
CA ASP A 61 12.88 -23.51 10.67
C ASP A 61 13.68 -22.24 10.39
N TYR A 62 13.06 -21.07 10.54
CA TYR A 62 13.76 -19.80 10.44
C TYR A 62 14.86 -19.66 11.49
N LEU A 63 14.53 -19.89 12.76
CA LEU A 63 15.46 -19.72 13.87
C LEU A 63 16.66 -20.67 13.75
N VAL A 64 16.42 -21.92 13.35
CA VAL A 64 17.48 -22.90 13.07
C VAL A 64 18.37 -22.46 11.90
N GLY A 65 17.78 -21.93 10.82
CA GLY A 65 18.55 -21.40 9.68
C GLY A 65 19.40 -20.19 10.06
N ARG A 66 18.85 -19.26 10.85
CA ARG A 66 19.55 -18.04 11.28
C ARG A 66 20.76 -18.34 12.18
N ALA A 67 20.63 -19.30 13.10
CA ALA A 67 21.71 -19.71 13.99
C ALA A 67 22.92 -20.34 13.28
N LYS A 68 22.75 -20.83 12.04
CA LYS A 68 23.82 -21.43 11.23
C LYS A 68 24.62 -20.41 10.40
N HIS A 69 24.16 -19.17 10.32
CA HIS A 69 24.76 -18.10 9.52
C HIS A 69 25.39 -16.98 10.38
N GLN A 70 25.50 -17.19 11.69
CA GLN A 70 26.33 -16.41 12.63
C GLN A 70 27.55 -17.25 13.03
#